data_AF-A0A963MLE6-F1
#
_entry.id   AF-A0A963MLE6-F1
#
_cell.length_a   1.000
_cell.length_b   1.000
_cell.length_c   1.000
_cell.angle_alpha   90.00
_cell.angle_beta   90.00
_cell.angle_gamma   90.00
#
_symmetry.space_group_name_H-M   'P 1'
#
loop_
_entity.id
_entity.type
_entity.pdbx_description
1 polymer ?
#
loop_
_entity_poly.entity_id
_entity_poly.type
_entity_poly.pdbx_seq_one_letter_code
_entity_poly.pdbx_strand_id
1 'polypeptide(L)'
;MTLDFATLDLLRQNHPAWRLLRSDHAPLVASFLQRVFIAPNVRVMAQADLAEALEDELFALRDLLGADAFPRSALDYLNDWAANDRGWLRKFYAQGS
;
A
#
# COMPACT_ATOMS: atom_id res chain seq x y z
N MET A 1 -21.54 2.00 19.65
CA MET A 1 -21.45 2.08 18.18
C MET A 1 -22.15 0.86 17.64
N THR A 2 -23.39 0.98 17.18
CA THR A 2 -24.11 -0.15 16.57
C THR A 2 -23.50 -0.42 15.20
N LEU A 3 -22.91 -1.60 15.03
CA LEU A 3 -22.37 -2.08 13.75
C LEU A 3 -23.53 -2.52 12.85
N ASP A 4 -24.42 -1.59 12.49
CA ASP A 4 -25.52 -1.86 11.57
C ASP A 4 -25.05 -1.78 10.10
N PHE A 5 -25.88 -2.31 9.20
CA PHE A 5 -25.55 -2.38 7.78
C PHE A 5 -25.20 -1.02 7.18
N ALA A 6 -25.94 0.03 7.54
CA ALA A 6 -25.70 1.39 7.05
C ALA A 6 -24.33 1.92 7.51
N THR A 7 -23.98 1.72 8.77
CA THR A 7 -22.67 2.12 9.31
C THR A 7 -21.54 1.35 8.63
N LEU A 8 -21.70 0.04 8.45
CA LEU A 8 -20.70 -0.80 7.78
C LEU A 8 -20.54 -0.46 6.30
N ASP A 9 -21.63 -0.15 5.59
CA ASP A 9 -21.53 0.28 4.19
C ASP A 9 -20.87 1.66 4.06
N LEU A 10 -21.14 2.57 4.99
CA LEU A 10 -20.50 3.88 5.04
C LEU A 10 -19.00 3.78 5.36
N LEU A 11 -18.60 2.86 6.27
CA LEU A 11 -17.20 2.53 6.53
C LEU A 11 -16.54 1.85 5.33
N ARG A 12 -17.23 0.93 4.65
CA ARG A 12 -16.73 0.28 3.43
C ARG A 12 -16.45 1.29 2.32
N GLN A 13 -17.25 2.35 2.23
CA GLN A 13 -17.09 3.42 1.26
C GLN A 13 -15.98 4.41 1.65
N ASN A 14 -15.85 4.76 2.94
CA ASN A 14 -15.04 5.88 3.39
C ASN A 14 -13.76 5.53 4.15
N HIS A 15 -13.64 4.30 4.66
CA HIS A 15 -12.52 3.90 5.52
C HIS A 15 -11.37 3.30 4.70
N PRO A 16 -10.13 3.82 4.81
CA PRO A 16 -9.00 3.39 3.98
C PRO A 16 -8.64 1.91 4.17
N ALA A 17 -8.76 1.38 5.40
CA ALA A 17 -8.54 -0.05 5.66
C ALA A 17 -9.59 -0.96 4.99
N TRP A 18 -10.85 -0.52 4.87
CA TRP A 18 -11.88 -1.31 4.17
C TRP A 18 -11.72 -1.22 2.66
N ARG A 19 -11.27 -0.07 2.15
CA ARG A 19 -10.85 0.08 0.75
C ARG A 19 -9.67 -0.83 0.42
N LEU A 20 -8.71 -0.97 1.34
CA LEU A 20 -7.60 -1.91 1.19
C LEU A 20 -8.09 -3.34 1.04
N LEU A 21 -8.98 -3.80 1.92
CA LEU A 21 -9.53 -5.17 1.86
C LEU A 21 -10.32 -5.46 0.58
N ARG A 22 -10.79 -4.44 -0.12
CA ARG A 22 -11.49 -4.57 -1.41
C ARG A 22 -10.57 -4.48 -2.62
N SER A 23 -9.30 -4.14 -2.44
CA SER A 23 -8.33 -4.01 -3.53
C SER A 23 -7.91 -5.40 -4.02
N ASP A 24 -7.86 -5.61 -5.34
CA ASP A 24 -7.35 -6.85 -5.94
C ASP A 24 -5.88 -7.14 -5.54
N HIS A 25 -5.16 -6.09 -5.12
CA HIS A 25 -3.77 -6.17 -4.67
C HIS A 25 -3.63 -6.08 -3.14
N ALA A 26 -4.72 -6.30 -2.38
CA ALA A 26 -4.68 -6.26 -0.92
C ALA A 26 -3.58 -7.15 -0.29
N PRO A 27 -3.33 -8.39 -0.78
CA PRO A 27 -2.29 -9.24 -0.20
C PRO A 27 -0.90 -8.63 -0.33
N LEU A 28 -0.55 -8.10 -1.51
CA LEU A 28 0.73 -7.43 -1.78
C LEU A 28 0.93 -6.24 -0.84
N VAL A 29 -0.07 -5.35 -0.76
CA VAL A 29 0.04 -4.14 0.06
C VAL A 29 0.19 -4.50 1.54
N ALA A 30 -0.63 -5.42 2.03
CA ALA A 30 -0.64 -5.80 3.44
C ALA A 30 0.67 -6.51 3.84
N SER A 31 1.14 -7.49 3.06
CA SER A 31 2.38 -8.21 3.34
C SER A 31 3.59 -7.27 3.29
N PHE A 32 3.64 -6.40 2.28
CA PHE A 32 4.75 -5.46 2.10
C PHE A 32 4.81 -4.42 3.23
N LEU A 33 3.69 -3.76 3.56
CA LEU A 33 3.67 -2.76 4.64
C LEU A 33 3.96 -3.38 6.02
N GLN A 34 3.47 -4.61 6.26
CA GLN A 34 3.82 -5.37 7.47
C GLN A 34 5.33 -5.61 7.55
N ARG A 35 5.95 -6.07 6.46
CA ARG A 35 7.39 -6.37 6.41
C ARG A 35 8.27 -5.13 6.56
N VAL A 36 7.89 -4.03 5.93
CA VAL A 36 8.74 -2.83 5.81
C VAL A 36 8.57 -1.84 6.96
N PHE A 37 7.35 -1.68 7.50
CA PHE A 37 7.09 -0.69 8.56
C PHE A 37 6.79 -1.34 9.90
N ILE A 38 5.90 -2.33 9.94
CA ILE A 38 5.37 -2.83 11.21
C ILE A 38 6.36 -3.77 11.91
N ALA A 39 6.87 -4.78 11.20
CA ALA A 39 7.84 -5.75 11.74
C ALA A 39 9.13 -5.08 12.26
N PRO A 40 9.77 -4.15 11.52
CA PRO A 40 10.94 -3.42 12.03
C PRO A 40 10.57 -2.21 12.91
N ASN A 41 9.28 -1.93 13.11
CA ASN A 41 8.76 -0.79 13.88
C ASN A 41 9.33 0.57 13.41
N VAL A 42 9.36 0.78 12.11
CA VAL A 42 9.80 2.02 11.45
C VAL A 42 8.57 2.81 11.00
N ARG A 43 8.60 4.14 11.15
CA ARG A 43 7.46 5.02 10.79
C ARG A 43 7.69 5.84 9.53
N VAL A 44 8.95 6.02 9.13
CA VAL A 44 9.37 6.84 8.00
C VAL A 44 10.52 6.14 7.30
N MET A 45 10.48 6.10 5.98
CA MET A 45 11.51 5.52 5.12
C MET A 45 11.76 6.46 3.94
N ALA A 46 13.00 6.51 3.45
CA ALA A 46 13.30 7.26 2.24
C ALA A 46 12.55 6.65 1.05
N GLN A 47 12.08 7.50 0.13
CA GLN A 47 11.33 7.00 -1.03
C GLN A 47 12.16 6.03 -1.89
N ALA A 48 13.47 6.28 -2.02
CA ALA A 48 14.37 5.41 -2.77
C ALA A 48 14.43 4.02 -2.16
N ASP A 49 14.73 3.91 -0.86
CA ASP A 49 14.78 2.64 -0.13
C ASP A 49 13.43 1.89 -0.18
N LEU A 50 12.32 2.62 -0.05
CA LEU A 50 10.98 2.04 -0.12
C LEU A 50 10.65 1.51 -1.53
N ALA A 51 11.07 2.23 -2.56
CA ALA A 51 10.86 1.83 -3.95
C ALA A 51 11.71 0.62 -4.32
N GLU A 52 12.97 0.58 -3.90
CA GLU A 52 13.86 -0.56 -4.07
C GLU A 52 13.28 -1.82 -3.40
N ALA A 53 12.89 -1.72 -2.13
CA ALA A 53 12.31 -2.83 -1.40
C ALA A 53 11.01 -3.39 -2.02
N LEU A 54 10.22 -2.53 -2.69
CA LEU A 54 9.01 -2.94 -3.40
C LEU A 54 9.34 -3.54 -4.76
N GLU A 55 10.34 -3.04 -5.48
CA GLU A 55 10.75 -3.62 -6.75
C GLU A 55 11.26 -5.06 -6.55
N ASP A 56 12.02 -5.33 -5.49
CA ASP A 56 12.43 -6.69 -5.11
C ASP A 56 11.23 -7.62 -4.86
N GLU A 57 10.21 -7.13 -4.16
CA GLU A 57 8.98 -7.90 -3.89
C GLU A 57 8.21 -8.18 -5.18
N LEU A 58 8.07 -7.17 -6.05
CA LEU A 58 7.40 -7.32 -7.35
C LEU A 58 8.15 -8.29 -8.25
N PHE A 59 9.49 -8.26 -8.22
CA PHE A 59 10.33 -9.21 -8.95
C PHE A 59 10.07 -10.64 -8.47
N ALA A 60 10.09 -10.89 -7.16
CA ALA A 60 9.80 -12.21 -6.60
C ALA A 60 8.38 -12.70 -6.94
N LEU A 61 7.38 -11.81 -6.94
CA LEU A 61 6.01 -12.15 -7.31
C LEU A 61 5.85 -12.44 -8.80
N ARG A 62 6.54 -11.71 -9.67
CA ARG A 62 6.57 -11.97 -11.12
C ARG A 62 7.23 -13.31 -11.44
N ASP A 63 8.28 -13.68 -10.70
CA ASP A 63 8.92 -14.99 -10.85
C ASP A 63 7.97 -16.14 -10.46
N LEU A 64 7.19 -15.96 -9.39
CA LEU A 64 6.25 -16.97 -8.90
C LEU A 64 4.93 -17.05 -9.70
N LEU A 65 4.36 -15.92 -10.09
CA LEU A 65 3.00 -15.81 -10.64
C LEU A 65 3.00 -15.58 -12.16
N GLY A 66 4.16 -15.32 -12.76
CA GLY A 66 4.34 -15.00 -14.17
C GLY A 66 4.67 -13.52 -14.41
N ALA A 67 5.37 -13.26 -15.51
CA ALA A 67 5.93 -11.93 -15.83
C ALA A 67 4.87 -10.81 -15.98
N ASP A 68 3.63 -11.16 -16.32
CA ASP A 68 2.52 -10.22 -16.46
C ASP A 68 1.89 -9.83 -15.12
N ALA A 69 2.26 -10.51 -14.01
CA ALA A 69 1.76 -10.20 -12.69
C ALA A 69 2.34 -8.85 -12.22
N PHE A 70 1.46 -7.94 -11.78
CA PHE A 70 1.84 -6.61 -11.29
C PHE A 70 2.72 -5.81 -12.28
N PRO A 71 2.23 -5.45 -13.47
CA PRO A 71 3.05 -4.92 -14.56
C PRO A 71 3.55 -3.48 -14.36
N ARG A 72 3.06 -2.76 -13.34
CA ARG A 72 3.45 -1.37 -13.06
C ARG A 72 4.78 -1.32 -12.29
N SER A 73 5.46 -0.18 -12.34
CA SER A 73 6.69 0.04 -11.55
C SER A 73 6.38 0.15 -10.05
N ALA A 74 7.37 -0.13 -9.18
CA ALA A 74 7.24 0.09 -7.75
C ALA A 74 6.80 1.53 -7.41
N LEU A 75 7.38 2.53 -8.08
CA LEU A 75 7.02 3.94 -7.86
C LEU A 75 5.56 4.24 -8.20
N ASP A 76 5.01 3.64 -9.27
CA ASP A 76 3.59 3.83 -9.62
C ASP A 76 2.68 3.25 -8.54
N TYR A 77 3.01 2.08 -7.99
CA TYR A 77 2.28 1.50 -6.87
C TYR A 77 2.37 2.39 -5.62
N LEU A 78 3.57 2.87 -5.26
CA LEU A 78 3.73 3.76 -4.10
C LEU A 78 2.99 5.08 -4.26
N ASN A 79 2.96 5.65 -5.47
CA ASN A 79 2.20 6.84 -5.79
C ASN A 79 0.69 6.63 -5.61
N ASP A 80 0.18 5.49 -6.10
CA ASP A 80 -1.22 5.07 -5.97
C ASP A 80 -1.60 4.83 -4.50
N TRP A 81 -0.71 4.22 -3.71
CA TRP A 81 -0.94 3.99 -2.28
C TRP A 81 -0.90 5.29 -1.45
N ALA A 82 -0.12 6.27 -1.90
CA ALA A 82 -0.03 7.59 -1.31
C ALA A 82 -1.07 8.59 -1.83
N ALA A 83 -1.89 8.20 -2.80
CA ALA A 83 -2.95 9.04 -3.32
C ALA A 83 -4.01 9.30 -2.24
N ASN A 84 -4.61 10.50 -2.26
CA ASN A 84 -5.53 10.97 -1.22
C ASN A 84 -6.78 10.09 -1.07
N ASP A 85 -7.19 9.41 -2.14
CA ASP A 85 -8.31 8.49 -2.17
C ASP A 85 -7.97 7.13 -1.49
N ARG A 86 -6.72 6.69 -1.50
CA ARG A 86 -6.30 5.47 -0.79
C ARG A 86 -5.83 5.75 0.63
N GLY A 87 -4.91 6.70 0.80
CA GLY A 87 -4.39 7.15 2.09
C GLY A 87 -3.67 6.06 2.89
N TRP A 88 -3.05 5.07 2.24
CA TRP A 88 -2.30 4.00 2.92
C TRP A 88 -0.87 4.42 3.27
N LEU A 89 -0.30 5.31 2.45
CA LEU A 89 0.98 5.95 2.70
C LEU A 89 0.80 7.47 2.66
N ARG A 90 1.72 8.19 3.29
CA ARG A 90 1.78 9.65 3.23
C ARG A 90 3.17 10.08 2.81
N LYS A 91 3.24 10.90 1.76
CA LYS A 91 4.49 11.54 1.35
C LYS A 91 4.79 12.71 2.28
N PHE A 92 6.05 12.78 2.72
CA PHE A 92 6.59 13.94 3.40
C PHE A 92 7.64 14.56 2.48
N TYR A 93 7.45 15.83 2.14
CA TYR A 93 8.45 16.61 1.42
C TYR A 93 9.27 17.36 2.47
N ALA A 94 10.60 17.35 2.35
CA ALA A 94 11.46 18.14 3.22
C ALA A 94 11.09 19.63 3.07
N GLN A 95 11.00 20.36 4.19
CA GLN A 95 10.81 21.80 4.13
C GLN A 95 12.03 22.44 3.46
N GLY A 96 11.84 23.05 2.28
CA GLY A 96 12.89 23.79 1.57
C GLY A 96 13.28 23.25 0.19
N SER A 97 12.46 22.39 -0.43
CA SER A 97 12.59 22.04 -1.86
C SER A 97 11.82 23.00 -2.75
#